data_AF-A2GAS8-F1
#
_entry.id   AF-A2GAS8-F1
#
_cell.length_a   1.000
_cell.length_b   1.000
_cell.length_c   1.000
_cell.angle_alpha   90.00
_cell.angle_beta   90.00
_cell.angle_gamma   90.00
#
_symmetry.space_group_name_H-M   'P 1'
#
loop_
_entity.id
_entity.type
_entity.pdbx_description
1 polymer ?
#
loop_
_entity_poly.entity_id
_entity_poly.type
_entity_poly.pdbx_seq_one_letter_code
_entity_poly.pdbx_strand_id
1 'polypeptide(L)' 'MTNKVTEAMKQKFLVEYIKSGTVPEGFYIHTMKDGRVQFRKIKQPLDKEGILRKIKLHEDNIAELKKKLEELEKADDSEE' A
#
# COMPACT_ATOMS: atom_id res chain seq x y z
N MET A 1 4.50 1.00 -22.36
CA MET A 1 4.49 2.48 -22.37
C MET A 1 4.59 2.99 -20.94
N THR A 2 5.66 3.68 -20.57
CA THR A 2 5.74 4.35 -19.26
C THR A 2 4.93 5.63 -19.34
N ASN A 3 3.65 5.57 -18.95
CA ASN A 3 2.81 6.76 -18.84
C ASN A 3 3.39 7.68 -17.76
N LYS A 4 4.27 8.60 -18.18
CA LYS A 4 4.78 9.67 -17.33
C LYS A 4 3.62 10.59 -17.00
N VAL A 5 3.38 10.81 -15.72
CA VAL A 5 2.36 11.75 -15.25
C VAL A 5 2.84 13.17 -15.57
N THR A 6 2.13 13.86 -16.46
CA THR A 6 2.44 15.24 -16.83
C THR A 6 2.00 16.22 -15.74
N GLU A 7 2.49 17.45 -15.79
CA GLU A 7 2.13 18.49 -14.81
C GLU A 7 0.65 18.86 -14.87
N ALA A 8 0.08 18.94 -16.07
CA ALA A 8 -1.35 19.13 -16.28
C ALA A 8 -2.20 18.03 -15.63
N MET A 9 -1.76 16.76 -15.71
CA MET A 9 -2.44 15.66 -15.03
C MET A 9 -2.40 15.81 -13.50
N LYS A 10 -1.26 16.23 -12.94
CA LYS A 10 -1.14 16.48 -11.49
C LYS A 10 -2.10 17.56 -11.01
N GLN A 11 -2.20 18.66 -11.76
CA GLN A 11 -3.14 19.74 -11.44
C GLN A 11 -4.59 19.26 -11.48
N LYS A 12 -4.96 18.49 -12.51
CA LYS A 12 -6.29 17.88 -12.62
C LYS A 12 -6.60 16.97 -11.43
N PHE A 13 -5.67 16.09 -11.05
CA PHE A 13 -5.83 15.19 -9.91
C PHE A 13 -6.04 15.95 -8.60
N LEU A 14 -5.27 17.02 -8.38
CA LEU A 14 -5.43 17.85 -7.20
C LEU A 14 -6.80 18.52 -7.14
N VAL A 15 -7.27 19.07 -8.27
CA VAL A 15 -8.60 19.73 -8.34
C VAL A 15 -9.72 18.74 -8.09
N GLU A 16 -9.68 17.54 -8.68
CA GLU A 16 -10.70 16.51 -8.47
C GLU A 16 -10.72 16.00 -7.03
N TYR A 17 -9.53 15.80 -6.44
CA TYR A 17 -9.40 15.41 -5.04
C TYR A 17 -9.97 16.46 -4.08
N ILE A 18 -9.68 17.75 -4.29
CA ILE A 18 -10.24 18.83 -3.46
C ILE A 18 -11.76 18.94 -3.61
N LYS A 19 -12.29 18.77 -4.83
CA LYS A 19 -13.73 18.93 -5.10
C LYS A 19 -14.58 17.77 -4.60
N SER A 20 -14.07 16.54 -4.68
CA SER A 20 -14.89 15.32 -4.52
C SER A 20 -14.30 14.26 -3.59
N GLY A 21 -13.06 14.45 -3.12
CA GLY A 21 -12.31 13.42 -2.41
C GLY A 21 -11.84 12.27 -3.31
N THR A 22 -12.10 12.31 -4.62
CA THR A 22 -11.76 11.24 -5.55
C THR A 22 -10.24 11.14 -5.74
N VAL A 23 -9.70 9.93 -5.58
CA VAL A 23 -8.30 9.63 -5.85
C VAL A 23 -8.19 8.94 -7.22
N PRO A 24 -7.27 9.39 -8.10
CA PRO A 24 -7.06 8.75 -9.38
C PRO A 24 -6.70 7.27 -9.27
N GLU A 25 -7.18 6.45 -10.20
CA GLU A 25 -6.91 5.03 -10.23
C GLU A 25 -5.40 4.74 -10.30
N GLY A 26 -4.95 3.76 -9.51
CA GLY A 26 -3.52 3.42 -9.40
C GLY A 26 -2.71 4.41 -8.57
N PHE A 27 -3.35 5.34 -7.85
CA PHE A 27 -2.72 6.22 -6.88
C PHE A 27 -3.35 6.08 -5.49
N TYR A 28 -2.58 6.40 -4.46
CA TYR A 28 -3.05 6.58 -3.09
C TYR A 28 -2.54 7.91 -2.54
N ILE A 29 -3.23 8.45 -1.55
CA ILE A 29 -2.86 9.68 -0.88
C ILE A 29 -1.94 9.38 0.31
N HIS A 30 -0.81 10.07 0.37
CA HIS A 30 0.02 10.13 1.56
C HIS A 30 0.01 11.54 2.11
N THR A 31 -0.58 11.72 3.29
CA THR A 31 -0.61 13.00 4.00
C THR A 31 0.64 13.10 4.86
N MET A 32 1.42 14.15 4.63
CA MET A 32 2.63 14.46 5.39
C MET A 32 2.26 15.17 6.70
N LYS A 33 3.18 15.16 7.67
CA LYS A 33 2.96 15.75 9.01
C LYS A 33 2.69 17.26 8.98
N ASP A 34 3.11 17.94 7.93
CA ASP A 34 2.91 19.38 7.71
C ASP A 34 1.63 19.70 6.90
N GLY A 35 0.76 18.70 6.71
CA GLY A 35 -0.50 18.86 5.99
C GLY A 35 -0.38 18.79 4.47
N ARG A 36 0.83 18.59 3.91
CA ARG A 36 0.98 18.40 2.46
C ARG A 36 0.43 17.05 2.02
N VAL A 37 -0.27 17.06 0.89
CA VAL A 37 -0.86 15.86 0.28
C VAL A 37 0.02 15.41 -0.88
N GLN A 38 0.46 14.15 -0.86
CA GLN A 38 1.25 13.54 -1.94
C GLN A 38 0.49 12.39 -2.58
N PHE A 39 0.24 12.51 -3.90
CA PHE A 39 -0.27 11.40 -4.71
C PHE A 39 0.88 10.42 -4.99
N ARG A 40 0.80 9.22 -4.42
CA ARG A 40 1.78 8.16 -4.64
C ARG A 40 1.20 7.09 -5.54
N LYS A 41 1.98 6.68 -6.55
CA LYS A 41 1.57 5.61 -7.45
C LYS A 41 1.59 4.29 -6.68
N ILE A 42 0.50 3.54 -6.76
CA ILE A 42 0.45 2.16 -6.30
C ILE A 42 1.41 1.37 -7.17
N LYS A 43 2.51 0.90 -6.57
CA LYS A 43 3.41 -0.05 -7.21
C LYS A 43 2.72 -1.41 -7.23
N GLN A 44 1.80 -1.60 -8.16
CA GLN A 44 1.40 -2.95 -8.53
C GLN A 44 2.51 -3.55 -9.38
N PRO A 45 2.91 -4.81 -9.12
CA PRO A 45 3.52 -5.59 -10.19
C PRO A 45 2.48 -5.70 -11.31
N LEU A 46 2.81 -5.15 -12.48
CA LEU A 46 1.92 -5.15 -13.65
C LEU A 46 2.00 -6.48 -14.42
N ASP A 47 2.95 -7.33 -14.06
CA ASP A 47 3.24 -8.61 -14.67
C ASP A 47 2.85 -9.79 -13.77
N LYS A 48 2.48 -10.90 -14.41
CA LYS A 48 2.06 -12.14 -13.73
C LYS A 48 3.10 -12.62 -12.72
N GLU A 49 4.38 -12.49 -13.06
CA GLU A 49 5.50 -12.92 -12.22
C GLU A 49 5.67 -12.03 -10.98
N GLY A 50 5.57 -10.70 -11.13
CA GLY A 50 5.61 -9.80 -9.99
C GLY A 50 4.41 -9.97 -9.05
N ILE A 51 3.22 -10.29 -9.58
CA ILE A 51 2.03 -10.61 -8.77
C ILE A 51 2.29 -11.88 -7.95
N LEU A 52 2.77 -12.96 -8.59
CA LEU A 52 3.09 -14.21 -7.90
C LEU A 52 4.15 -14.01 -6.81
N ARG A 53 5.19 -13.22 -7.08
CA ARG A 53 6.22 -12.90 -6.10
C ARG A 53 5.66 -12.13 -4.89
N LYS A 54 4.71 -11.22 -5.14
CA LYS A 54 4.04 -10.47 -4.07
C LYS A 54 3.14 -11.38 -3.22
N ILE A 55 2.42 -12.31 -3.84
CA ILE A 55 1.60 -13.31 -3.14
C ILE A 55 2.49 -14.13 -2.20
N LYS A 56 3.60 -14.68 -2.72
CA LYS A 56 4.53 -15.48 -1.91
C LYS A 56 5.08 -14.71 -0.70
N LEU A 57 5.48 -13.44 -0.90
CA LEU A 57 5.93 -12.59 0.20
C LEU A 57 4.86 -12.43 1.30
N HIS A 58 3.60 -12.28 0.91
CA HIS A 58 2.51 -12.16 1.87
C HIS A 58 2.21 -13.49 2.58
N GLU A 59 2.31 -14.63 1.88
CA GLU A 59 2.21 -15.95 2.49
C GLU A 59 3.30 -16.18 3.54
N ASP A 60 4.56 -15.83 3.22
CA ASP A 60 5.70 -15.93 4.13
C ASP A 60 5.48 -15.05 5.39
N ASN A 61 5.04 -13.80 5.21
CA ASN A 61 4.74 -12.90 6.33
C ASN A 61 3.60 -13.42 7.22
N ILE A 62 2.57 -14.02 6.63
CA ILE A 62 1.46 -14.62 7.38
C ILE A 62 1.96 -15.81 8.20
N ALA A 63 2.83 -16.65 7.63
CA ALA A 63 3.42 -17.77 8.36
C ALA A 63 4.26 -17.30 9.55
N GLU A 64 5.06 -16.25 9.37
CA GLU A 64 5.84 -15.66 10.45
C GLU A 64 4.96 -15.07 11.56
N LEU A 65 3.88 -14.36 11.19
CA LEU A 65 2.94 -13.79 12.15
C LEU A 65 2.18 -14.88 12.93
N LYS A 66 1.78 -15.98 12.26
CA LYS A 66 1.16 -17.12 12.93
C LYS A 66 2.11 -17.77 13.94
N LYS A 67 3.39 -17.91 13.58
CA LYS A 67 4.40 -18.42 14.50
C LYS A 67 4.59 -17.52 15.72
N LYS A 68 4.66 -16.20 15.51
CA LYS A 68 4.73 -15.22 16.61
C LYS A 68 3.49 -15.28 17.50
N LEU A 69 2.31 -15.47 16.90
CA LEU A 69 1.06 -15.64 17.64
C LEU A 69 1.12 -16.89 18.53
N GLU A 70 1.56 -18.03 17.97
CA GLU A 70 1.71 -19.28 18.71
C GLU A 70 2.74 -19.18 19.85
N GLU A 71 3.84 -18.44 19.63
CA GLU A 71 4.83 -18.16 20.68
C GLU A 71 4.26 -17.29 21.81
N LEU A 72 3.42 -16.30 21.47
CA LEU A 72 2.72 -15.46 22.46
C LEU A 72 1.68 -16.26 23.24
N GLU A 73 0.88 -17.09 22.57
CA GLU A 73 -0.12 -17.95 23.21
C GLU A 73 0.54 -18.95 24.17
N LYS A 74 1.67 -19.55 23.80
CA LYS A 74 2.44 -20.44 24.68
C LYS A 74 3.08 -19.71 25.87
N ALA A 75 3.44 -18.44 25.70
CA ALA A 75 3.97 -17.63 26.79
C ALA A 75 2.87 -17.31 27.82
N ASP A 76 1.68 -16.94 27.36
CA ASP A 76 0.51 -16.69 28.22
C ASP A 76 0.08 -17.97 28.98
N ASP A 77 0.07 -19.14 28.33
CA ASP A 77 -0.26 -20.43 28.98
C ASP A 77 0.81 -20.90 30.00
N SER A 78 1.99 -20.28 30.02
CA SER A 78 3.09 -20.64 30.94
C SER A 78 3.19 -19.74 32.18
N GLU A 79 2.38 -18.68 32.24
CA GLU A 79 2.27 -17.77 33.40
C GLU A 79 1.04 -18.05 34.29
N GLU A 80 0.22 -19.06 33.96
CA GLU A 80 -0.84 -19.65 34.83
C GLU A 80 -0.36 -20.90 35.60
#